data_AF-A0A370LR99-F1
#
_entry.id   AF-A0A370LR99-F1
#
_cell.length_a   1.000
_cell.length_b   1.000
_cell.length_c   1.000
_cell.angle_alpha   90.00
_cell.angle_beta   90.00
_cell.angle_gamma   90.00
#
_symmetry.space_group_name_H-M   'P 1'
#
loop_
_entity.id
_entity.type
_entity.pdbx_description
1 polymer ?
#
loop_
_entity_poly.entity_id
_entity_poly.type
_entity_poly.pdbx_seq_one_letter_code
_entity_poly.pdbx_strand_id
1 'polypeptide(L)'
;MTSNLILFLLAAVGMTMIIVDSSILAPFRELLRKTLPEKLYKLVECYQCTGFWSGIVCGLILIDINPFIVFMCGCAGSAASTFWATYLVYLEARSYVDLKEESD
;
A
#
# COMPACT_ATOMS: atom_id res chain seq x y z
N MET A 1 -3.17 6.36 -22.97
CA MET A 1 -2.51 7.12 -21.88
C MET A 1 -3.35 7.08 -20.60
N THR A 2 -4.66 7.38 -20.64
CA THR A 2 -5.55 7.30 -19.47
C THR A 2 -5.69 5.90 -18.86
N SER A 3 -5.80 4.84 -19.68
CA SER A 3 -5.91 3.46 -19.16
C SER A 3 -4.69 3.03 -18.33
N ASN A 4 -3.50 3.50 -18.70
CA ASN A 4 -2.26 3.16 -17.99
C ASN A 4 -2.21 3.82 -16.60
N LEU A 5 -2.83 5.00 -16.43
CA LEU A 5 -2.89 5.68 -15.13
C LEU A 5 -3.82 4.95 -14.15
N ILE A 6 -4.96 4.44 -14.62
CA ILE A 6 -5.89 3.67 -13.80
C ILE A 6 -5.25 2.35 -13.39
N LEU A 7 -4.63 1.64 -14.34
CA LEU A 7 -3.89 0.40 -14.06
C LEU A 7 -2.72 0.66 -13.11
N PHE A 8 -2.00 1.76 -13.27
CA PHE A 8 -0.93 2.17 -12.37
C PHE A 8 -1.43 2.36 -10.93
N LEU A 9 -2.51 3.13 -10.73
CA LEU A 9 -3.05 3.40 -9.40
C LEU A 9 -3.56 2.12 -8.73
N LEU A 10 -4.33 1.32 -9.46
CA LEU A 10 -4.85 0.04 -8.94
C LEU A 10 -3.72 -0.94 -8.64
N ALA A 11 -2.71 -1.04 -9.52
CA ALA A 11 -1.58 -1.93 -9.31
C ALA A 11 -0.69 -1.48 -8.15
N ALA A 12 -0.43 -0.17 -8.01
CA ALA A 12 0.38 0.37 -6.91
C ALA A 12 -0.32 0.16 -5.56
N VAL A 13 -1.60 0.49 -5.46
CA VAL A 13 -2.39 0.27 -4.24
C VAL A 13 -2.52 -1.22 -3.94
N GLY A 14 -2.86 -2.03 -4.95
CA GLY A 14 -3.01 -3.48 -4.83
C GLY A 14 -1.71 -4.17 -4.39
N MET A 15 -0.57 -3.84 -4.99
CA MET A 15 0.72 -4.37 -4.55
C MET A 15 1.06 -3.96 -3.12
N THR A 16 0.75 -2.72 -2.74
CA THR A 16 0.99 -2.26 -1.37
C THR A 16 0.15 -3.04 -0.37
N MET A 17 -1.14 -3.23 -0.64
CA MET A 17 -2.03 -4.06 0.19
C MET A 17 -1.55 -5.50 0.27
N ILE A 18 -1.08 -6.06 -0.85
CA ILE A 18 -0.55 -7.42 -0.87
C ILE A 18 0.66 -7.56 0.05
N ILE A 19 1.62 -6.63 -0.04
CA ILE A 19 2.84 -6.67 0.76
C ILE A 19 2.55 -6.43 2.26
N VAL A 20 1.69 -5.47 2.57
CA VAL A 20 1.47 -5.04 3.96
C VAL A 20 0.49 -5.97 4.67
N ASP A 21 -0.63 -6.35 4.03
CA ASP A 21 -1.80 -6.90 4.71
C ASP A 21 -2.26 -8.28 4.21
N SER A 22 -1.68 -8.80 3.12
CA SER A 22 -2.12 -10.11 2.61
C SER A 22 -1.72 -11.25 3.53
N SER A 23 -2.70 -12.10 3.84
CA SER A 23 -2.48 -13.39 4.50
C SER A 23 -1.55 -14.32 3.70
N ILE A 24 -1.46 -14.16 2.37
CA ILE A 24 -0.57 -14.93 1.51
C ILE A 24 0.90 -14.65 1.84
N LEU A 25 1.23 -13.41 2.19
CA LEU A 25 2.59 -12.98 2.54
C LEU A 25 2.86 -13.00 4.06
N ALA A 26 1.90 -13.45 4.87
CA ALA A 26 2.10 -13.61 6.31
C ALA A 26 3.36 -14.42 6.69
N PRO A 27 3.67 -15.60 6.11
CA PRO A 27 4.89 -16.34 6.45
C PRO A 27 6.17 -15.61 6.01
N PHE A 28 6.10 -14.83 4.92
CA PHE A 28 7.21 -14.00 4.47
C PHE A 28 7.46 -12.83 5.42
N ARG A 29 6.39 -12.20 5.94
CA ARG A 29 6.47 -11.12 6.91
C ARG A 29 7.07 -11.60 8.24
N GLU A 30 6.68 -12.78 8.70
CA GLU A 30 7.28 -13.39 9.90
C GLU A 30 8.76 -13.75 9.71
N LEU A 31 9.14 -14.22 8.52
CA LEU A 31 10.54 -14.47 8.19
C LEU A 31 11.35 -13.17 8.19
N LEU A 32 10.84 -12.12 7.52
CA LEU A 32 11.47 -10.79 7.50
C LEU A 32 11.62 -10.22 8.92
N ARG A 33 10.62 -10.40 9.78
CA ARG A 33 10.68 -9.95 11.18
C ARG A 33 11.81 -10.60 11.96
N LYS A 34 12.12 -11.87 11.68
CA LYS A 34 13.22 -12.60 12.34
C LYS A 34 14.60 -12.20 11.79
N THR A 35 14.68 -11.79 10.52
CA THR A 35 15.97 -11.53 9.86
C THR A 35 16.36 -10.04 9.87
N LEU A 36 15.40 -9.11 9.82
CA LEU A 36 15.68 -7.68 9.74
C LEU A 36 15.58 -6.97 11.10
N PRO A 37 16.35 -5.89 11.30
CA PRO A 37 16.19 -5.02 12.45
C PRO A 37 14.81 -4.35 12.43
N GLU A 38 14.21 -4.15 13.61
CA GLU A 38 12.84 -3.63 13.77
C GLU A 38 12.54 -2.36 12.95
N LYS A 39 13.52 -1.47 12.81
CA LYS A 39 13.36 -0.22 12.06
C LYS A 39 13.11 -0.46 10.57
N LEU A 40 13.80 -1.44 9.97
CA LEU A 40 13.60 -1.79 8.56
C LEU A 40 12.34 -2.62 8.35
N TYR A 41 12.00 -3.48 9.31
CA TYR A 41 10.74 -4.22 9.27
C TYR A 41 9.53 -3.26 9.27
N LYS A 42 9.55 -2.23 10.12
CA LYS A 42 8.50 -1.19 10.15
C LYS A 42 8.32 -0.45 8.82
N LEU A 43 9.37 -0.33 8.01
CA LEU A 43 9.28 0.29 6.68
C LEU A 43 8.49 -0.58 5.70
N VAL A 44 8.55 -1.91 5.83
CA VAL A 44 7.82 -2.86 4.98
C VAL A 44 6.35 -2.96 5.39
N GLU A 45 6.03 -2.80 6.68
CA GLU A 45 4.64 -2.72 7.17
C GLU A 45 4.00 -1.34 6.95
N CYS A 46 4.77 -0.32 6.60
CA CYS A 46 4.24 1.02 6.38
C CYS A 46 3.60 1.14 4.99
N TYR A 47 2.29 1.38 4.93
CA TYR A 47 1.56 1.65 3.69
C TYR A 47 2.16 2.79 2.86
N GLN A 48 2.70 3.82 3.51
CA GLN A 48 3.29 4.97 2.83
C GLN A 48 4.62 4.60 2.16
N CYS A 49 5.49 3.88 2.88
CA CYS A 49 6.82 3.50 2.39
C CYS A 49 6.71 2.40 1.34
N THR A 50 5.93 1.36 1.61
CA THR A 50 5.67 0.28 0.65
C THR A 50 4.89 0.80 -0.57
N GLY A 51 4.02 1.80 -0.38
CA GLY A 51 3.32 2.53 -1.45
C GLY A 51 4.24 3.35 -2.35
N PHE A 52 5.29 3.94 -1.78
CA PHE A 52 6.30 4.64 -2.55
C PHE A 52 7.10 3.67 -3.44
N TRP A 53 7.57 2.57 -2.87
CA TRP A 53 8.33 1.55 -3.60
C TRP A 53 7.49 0.85 -4.67
N SER A 54 6.24 0.50 -4.35
CA SER A 54 5.32 -0.10 -5.32
C SER A 54 4.98 0.88 -6.44
N GLY A 55 4.82 2.18 -6.14
CA GLY A 55 4.63 3.25 -7.12
C GLY A 55 5.84 3.43 -8.05
N ILE A 56 7.07 3.32 -7.55
CA ILE A 56 8.28 3.35 -8.40
C ILE A 56 8.31 2.14 -9.34
N VAL A 57 8.07 0.94 -8.82
CA VAL A 57 8.10 -0.29 -9.63
C VAL A 57 7.00 -0.27 -10.69
N CYS A 58 5.77 0.09 -10.32
CA CYS A 58 4.67 0.27 -11.28
C CYS A 58 4.98 1.36 -12.31
N GLY A 59 5.55 2.49 -11.88
CA GLY A 59 5.88 3.61 -12.75
C GLY A 59 6.92 3.23 -13.81
N LEU A 60 7.95 2.49 -13.41
CA LEU A 60 8.98 1.96 -14.32
C LEU A 60 8.41 0.99 -15.35
N ILE A 61 7.47 0.13 -14.95
CA ILE A 61 6.91 -0.91 -15.83
C ILE A 61 5.85 -0.34 -16.78
N LEU A 62 5.00 0.59 -16.31
CA LEU A 62 3.77 0.97 -17.02
C LEU A 62 3.80 2.38 -17.64
N ILE A 63 4.69 3.28 -17.18
CA ILE A 63 4.67 4.69 -17.59
C ILE A 63 5.94 5.05 -18.37
N ASP A 64 7.09 5.13 -17.70
CA ASP A 64 8.33 5.61 -18.32
C ASP A 64 9.55 5.23 -17.47
N ILE A 65 10.74 5.24 -18.08
CA ILE A 65 12.04 5.01 -17.44
C ILE A 65 12.64 6.31 -16.93
N ASN A 66 12.12 7.47 -17.37
CA ASN A 66 12.59 8.78 -16.92
C ASN A 66 12.57 8.89 -15.38
N PRO A 67 13.73 9.10 -14.72
CA PRO A 67 13.85 8.99 -13.27
C PRO A 67 13.01 10.00 -12.50
N PHE A 68 12.82 11.22 -13.05
CA PHE A 68 11.95 12.23 -12.47
C PHE A 68 10.47 11.81 -12.49
N ILE A 69 10.00 11.20 -13.59
CA ILE A 69 8.62 10.73 -13.71
C ILE A 69 8.38 9.56 -12.77
N VAL A 70 9.30 8.61 -12.72
CA VAL A 70 9.25 7.44 -11.83
C VAL A 70 9.22 7.87 -10.36
N PHE A 71 10.02 8.85 -9.98
CA PHE A 71 9.99 9.41 -8.62
C PHE A 71 8.62 10.01 -8.28
N MET A 72 8.03 10.76 -9.22
CA MET A 72 6.68 11.32 -9.05
C MET A 72 5.61 10.22 -8.98
N CYS A 73 5.76 9.12 -9.73
CA CYS A 73 4.92 7.93 -9.59
C CYS A 73 5.05 7.30 -8.20
N GLY A 74 6.26 7.24 -7.63
CA GLY A 74 6.46 6.84 -6.24
C GLY A 74 5.68 7.70 -5.26
N CYS A 75 5.77 9.03 -5.39
CA CYS A 75 5.00 9.97 -4.56
C CYS A 75 3.48 9.79 -4.72
N ALA A 76 3.00 9.60 -5.94
CA ALA A 76 1.58 9.34 -6.21
C ALA A 76 1.11 8.02 -5.58
N GLY A 77 1.92 6.95 -5.69
CA GLY A 77 1.66 5.66 -5.05
C GLY A 77 1.60 5.76 -3.53
N SER A 78 2.54 6.50 -2.92
CA SER A 78 2.57 6.78 -1.48
C SER A 78 1.30 7.50 -0.98
N ALA A 79 0.81 8.49 -1.72
CA ALA A 79 -0.41 9.20 -1.37
C ALA A 79 -1.65 8.29 -1.51
N ALA A 80 -1.74 7.56 -2.62
CA ALA A 80 -2.86 6.67 -2.91
C ALA A 80 -2.98 5.52 -1.91
N SER A 81 -1.86 4.89 -1.53
CA SER A 81 -1.85 3.80 -0.54
C SER A 81 -2.23 4.28 0.86
N THR A 82 -1.75 5.47 1.27
CA THR A 82 -2.07 6.06 2.57
C THR A 82 -3.54 6.46 2.66
N PHE A 83 -4.08 7.01 1.57
CA PHE A 83 -5.50 7.31 1.47
C PHE A 83 -6.34 6.04 1.59
N TRP A 84 -5.96 4.97 0.88
CA TRP A 84 -6.65 3.69 0.95
C TRP A 84 -6.61 3.06 2.36
N ALA A 85 -5.46 3.10 3.03
CA ALA A 85 -5.33 2.61 4.40
C ALA A 85 -6.23 3.40 5.37
N THR A 86 -6.28 4.72 5.24
CA THR A 86 -7.17 5.57 6.05
C THR A 86 -8.64 5.27 5.78
N TYR A 87 -8.99 5.01 4.52
CA TYR A 87 -10.34 4.63 4.13
C TYR A 87 -10.77 3.28 4.74
N LEU A 88 -9.89 2.28 4.76
CA LEU A 88 -10.18 1.00 5.43
C LEU A 88 -10.41 1.17 6.93
N VAL A 89 -9.57 1.94 7.62
CA VAL A 89 -9.75 2.24 9.05
C VAL A 89 -11.07 2.97 9.30
N TYR A 90 -11.47 3.88 8.41
CA TYR A 90 -12.76 4.54 8.49
C TYR A 90 -13.95 3.57 8.36
N LEU A 91 -13.88 2.65 7.41
CA LEU A 91 -14.92 1.63 7.22
C LEU A 91 -15.03 0.69 8.42
N GLU A 92 -13.88 0.27 8.96
CA GLU A 92 -13.82 -0.56 10.16
C GLU A 92 -14.43 0.17 11.36
N ALA A 93 -14.07 1.43 11.59
CA ALA A 93 -14.64 2.25 12.67
C ALA A 93 -16.16 2.42 12.54
N ARG A 94 -16.68 2.60 11.32
CA ARG A 94 -18.13 2.64 11.05
C ARG A 94 -18.82 1.33 11.41
N SER A 95 -18.22 0.18 11.07
CA SER A 95 -18.81 -1.13 11.36
C SER A 95 -18.94 -1.42 12.86
N TYR A 96 -17.99 -0.94 13.68
CA TYR A 96 -18.06 -1.09 15.13
C TYR A 96 -19.17 -0.27 15.79
N VAL A 97 -19.51 0.90 15.23
CA VAL A 97 -20.58 1.75 15.77
C VAL A 97 -21.95 1.10 15.53
N ASP A 98 -22.17 0.55 14.33
CA ASP A 98 -23.42 -0.12 13.95
C ASP A 98 -23.74 -1.30 14.90
N LEU A 99 -22.73 -2.13 15.21
CA LEU A 99 -22.88 -3.27 16.12
C LEU A 99 -23.26 -2.87 17.54
N LYS A 100 -22.84 -1.68 17.98
CA LYS A 100 -23.12 -1.20 19.33
C LYS A 100 -24.55 -0.70 19.46
N GLU A 101 -25.07 -0.02 18.43
CA GLU A 101 -26.46 0.46 18.40
C GLU A 101 -27.49 -0.68 18.37
N GLU A 102 -27.16 -1.84 17.80
CA GLU A 102 -28.06 -3.00 17.79
C GLU A 102 -28.08 -3.78 19.13
N SER A 103 -27.13 -3.48 20.04
CA SER A 103 -27.01 -4.13 21.35
C SER A 103 -27.59 -3.34 22.53
N ASP A 104 -28.02 -2.09 22.30
CA ASP A 104 -28.66 -1.19 23.27
C ASP A 104 -30.19 -1.12 23.07
#